data_AF-A0A1S8IT69-F1
#
_entry.id   AF-A0A1S8IT69-F1
#
_cell.length_a   1.000
_cell.length_b   1.000
_cell.length_c   1.000
_cell.angle_alpha   90.00
_cell.angle_beta   90.00
_cell.angle_gamma   90.00
#
_symmetry.space_group_name_H-M   'P 1'
#
loop_
_entity.id
_entity.type
_entity.pdbx_description
1 polymer ?
#
loop_
_entity_poly.entity_id
_entity_poly.type
_entity_poly.pdbx_seq_one_letter_code
_entity_poly.pdbx_strand_id
1 'polypeptide(L)'
;IITSLPIMAEAIGNPLLDKFIKDLIIQILAMIAEQERTESKRRQAQGIKIAKANGVYKGPKLYSANAKDPQRRLVYKNIVEDLT
;
A
#
# COMPACT_ATOMS: atom_id res chain seq x y z
N ILE A 1 13.02 -19.66 10.98
CA ILE A 1 12.97 -18.98 12.30
C ILE A 1 11.96 -19.66 13.22
N ILE A 2 10.71 -19.86 12.82
CA ILE A 2 9.71 -20.53 13.68
C ILE A 2 9.89 -22.06 13.68
N THR A 3 10.23 -22.67 12.54
CA THR A 3 10.50 -24.12 12.44
C THR A 3 11.78 -24.58 13.11
N SER A 4 12.64 -23.65 13.53
CA SER A 4 13.92 -23.92 14.19
C SER A 4 13.82 -23.90 15.72
N LEU A 5 12.62 -23.78 16.28
CA LEU A 5 12.42 -23.76 17.73
C LEU A 5 12.54 -25.19 18.31
N PRO A 6 13.32 -25.42 19.38
CA PRO A 6 13.49 -26.74 20.01
C PRO A 6 12.16 -27.42 20.38
N ILE A 7 11.15 -26.63 20.76
CA ILE A 7 9.80 -27.08 21.11
C ILE A 7 9.07 -27.78 19.95
N MET A 8 9.43 -27.49 18.70
CA MET A 8 8.86 -28.18 17.53
C MET A 8 9.33 -29.64 17.45
N ALA A 9 10.53 -29.95 17.94
CA ALA A 9 11.01 -31.34 17.99
C ALA A 9 10.31 -32.15 19.09
N GLU A 10 9.99 -31.51 20.22
CA GLU A 10 9.30 -32.10 21.37
C GLU A 10 7.80 -32.32 21.13
N ALA A 11 7.19 -31.53 20.22
CA ALA A 11 5.79 -31.67 19.84
C ALA A 11 5.53 -32.82 18.85
N ILE A 12 6.58 -33.37 18.22
CA ILE A 12 6.47 -34.48 17.28
C ILE A 12 6.07 -35.74 18.06
N GLY A 13 4.85 -36.23 17.81
CA GLY A 13 4.31 -37.43 18.44
C GLY A 13 3.18 -37.18 19.44
N ASN A 14 2.89 -35.92 19.80
CA ASN A 14 1.70 -35.55 20.57
C ASN A 14 0.74 -34.71 19.71
N PRO A 15 -0.42 -35.27 19.28
CA PRO A 15 -1.33 -34.58 18.36
C PRO A 15 -1.96 -33.31 18.96
N LEU A 16 -2.06 -33.21 20.29
CA LEU A 16 -2.59 -32.02 20.96
C LEU A 16 -1.57 -30.87 20.93
N LEU A 17 -0.30 -31.16 21.19
CA LEU A 17 0.78 -30.16 21.14
C LEU A 17 1.04 -29.69 19.70
N ASP A 18 1.00 -30.59 18.72
CA ASP A 18 1.15 -30.25 17.30
C ASP A 18 0.05 -29.27 16.84
N LYS A 19 -1.22 -29.55 17.17
CA LYS A 19 -2.32 -28.64 16.87
C LYS A 19 -2.14 -27.28 17.55
N PHE A 20 -1.82 -27.29 18.84
CA PHE A 20 -1.65 -26.06 19.61
C PHE A 20 -0.55 -25.15 19.04
N ILE A 21 0.60 -25.71 18.68
CA ILE A 21 1.71 -24.93 18.13
C ILE A 21 1.34 -24.37 16.75
N LYS A 22 0.66 -25.15 15.90
CA LYS A 22 0.16 -24.67 14.60
C LYS A 22 -0.79 -23.48 14.77
N ASP A 23 -1.74 -23.59 15.68
CA ASP A 23 -2.70 -22.52 15.96
C ASP A 23 -2.00 -21.26 16.49
N LEU A 24 -1.00 -21.41 17.35
CA LEU A 24 -0.19 -20.29 17.87
C LEU A 24 0.60 -19.59 16.77
N ILE A 25 1.24 -20.35 15.87
CA ILE A 25 2.00 -19.80 14.74
C ILE A 25 1.08 -19.00 13.82
N ILE A 26 -0.11 -19.53 13.50
CA ILE A 26 -1.09 -18.83 12.67
C ILE A 26 -1.51 -17.51 13.31
N GLN A 27 -1.78 -17.50 14.62
CA GLN A 27 -2.15 -16.29 15.35
C GLN A 27 -1.05 -15.23 15.33
N ILE A 28 0.21 -15.63 15.56
CA ILE A 28 1.35 -14.70 15.53
C ILE A 28 1.52 -14.10 14.13
N LEU A 29 1.45 -14.93 13.08
CA LEU A 29 1.58 -14.45 11.70
C LEU A 29 0.42 -13.51 11.32
N ALA A 30 -0.80 -13.81 11.76
CA ALA A 30 -1.95 -12.94 11.55
C ALA A 30 -1.75 -11.58 12.22
N MET A 31 -1.28 -11.55 13.47
CA MET A 31 -0.98 -10.33 14.21
C MET A 31 0.11 -9.49 13.51
N ILE A 32 1.21 -10.12 13.08
CA ILE A 32 2.29 -9.44 12.36
C ILE A 32 1.76 -8.85 11.05
N ALA A 33 1.00 -9.62 10.28
CA ALA A 33 0.44 -9.17 9.01
C ALA A 33 -0.53 -7.98 9.21
N GLU A 34 -1.33 -7.97 10.26
CA GLU A 34 -2.21 -6.85 10.60
C GLU A 34 -1.40 -5.60 11.00
N GLN A 35 -0.36 -5.77 11.82
CA GLN A 35 0.54 -4.69 12.20
C GLN A 35 1.23 -4.09 10.99
N GLU A 36 1.75 -4.90 10.06
CA GLU A 36 2.39 -4.43 8.83
C GLU A 36 1.41 -3.66 7.92
N ARG A 37 0.17 -4.14 7.76
CA ARG A 37 -0.87 -3.42 7.01
C ARG A 37 -1.16 -2.04 7.61
N THR A 38 -1.24 -1.97 8.94
CA THR A 38 -1.49 -0.73 9.66
C THR A 38 -0.32 0.25 9.50
N GLU A 39 0.91 -0.24 9.68
CA GLU A 39 2.12 0.55 9.53
C GLU A 39 2.33 1.07 8.11
N SER A 40 2.03 0.26 7.09
CA SER A 40 2.11 0.68 5.69
C SER A 40 1.18 1.86 5.40
N LYS A 41 -0.10 1.78 5.83
CA LYS A 41 -1.05 2.89 5.71
C LYS A 41 -0.60 4.12 6.50
N ARG A 42 -0.07 3.94 7.72
CA ARG A 42 0.45 5.03 8.55
C ARG A 42 1.57 5.79 7.83
N ARG A 43 2.56 5.07 7.27
CA ARG A 43 3.67 5.67 6.53
C ARG A 43 3.20 6.35 5.25
N GLN A 44 2.26 5.74 4.52
CA GLN A 44 1.66 6.35 3.33
C GLN A 44 0.95 7.66 3.68
N ALA A 45 0.14 7.69 4.74
CA ALA A 45 -0.54 8.89 5.20
C ALA A 45 0.46 9.99 5.61
N GLN A 46 1.55 9.63 6.30
CA GLN A 46 2.64 10.56 6.61
C GLN A 46 3.29 11.13 5.35
N GLY A 47 3.62 10.28 4.37
CA GLY A 47 4.17 10.70 3.09
C GLY A 47 3.24 11.64 2.32
N ILE A 48 1.95 11.31 2.26
CA ILE A 48 0.91 12.17 1.65
C ILE A 48 0.86 13.53 2.36
N LYS A 49 0.89 13.56 3.70
CA LYS A 49 0.85 14.81 4.48
C LYS A 49 2.04 15.71 4.14
N ILE A 50 3.25 15.15 4.07
CA ILE A 50 4.47 15.88 3.70
C ILE A 50 4.38 16.39 2.25
N ALA A 51 3.99 15.52 1.31
CA ALA A 51 3.86 15.90 -0.10
C ALA A 51 2.77 16.96 -0.34
N LYS A 52 1.68 16.95 0.44
CA LYS A 52 0.66 18.01 0.44
C LYS A 52 1.23 19.32 0.96
N ALA A 53 1.96 19.31 2.08
CA ALA A 53 2.61 20.51 2.64
C ALA A 53 3.62 21.12 1.64
N ASN A 54 4.33 20.27 0.90
CA ASN A 54 5.28 20.69 -0.13
C ASN A 54 4.61 21.07 -1.47
N GLY A 55 3.27 21.08 -1.56
CA GLY A 55 2.55 21.47 -2.77
C GLY A 55 2.74 20.54 -3.98
N VAL A 56 3.12 19.27 -3.75
CA VAL A 56 3.35 18.28 -4.82
C VAL A 56 2.02 17.88 -5.48
N TYR A 57 0.94 17.77 -4.71
CA TYR A 57 -0.38 17.45 -5.23
C TYR A 57 -1.01 18.67 -5.91
N LYS A 58 -0.90 18.75 -7.25
CA LYS A 58 -1.42 19.86 -8.06
C LYS A 58 -2.68 19.53 -8.88
N GLY A 59 -3.16 18.29 -8.81
CA GLY A 59 -4.26 17.80 -9.64
C GLY A 59 -3.95 17.78 -11.13
N PRO A 60 -4.78 17.13 -11.97
CA PRO A 60 -4.60 17.14 -13.42
C PRO A 60 -5.11 18.47 -14.01
N LYS A 61 -4.30 19.10 -14.87
CA LYS A 61 -4.79 20.21 -15.73
C LYS A 61 -5.70 19.62 -16.81
N LEU A 62 -6.99 19.93 -16.76
CA LEU A 62 -8.01 19.34 -17.64
C LEU A 62 -7.81 19.74 -19.11
N TYR A 63 -7.51 21.02 -19.36
CA TYR A 63 -7.21 21.56 -20.67
C TYR A 63 -5.76 22.03 -20.69
N SER A 64 -4.94 21.34 -21.47
CA SER A 64 -3.53 21.68 -21.65
C SER A 64 -3.01 21.01 -22.91
N ALA A 65 -1.90 21.52 -23.46
CA ALA A 65 -1.24 20.91 -24.61
C ALA A 65 -0.87 19.43 -24.40
N ASN A 66 -0.64 19.03 -23.14
CA ASN A 66 -0.29 17.67 -22.74
C ASN A 66 -1.43 16.95 -22.01
N ALA A 67 -2.68 17.43 -22.13
CA ALA A 67 -3.83 16.77 -21.53
C ALA A 67 -3.90 15.30 -21.98
N LYS A 68 -4.19 14.39 -21.04
CA LYS A 68 -4.27 12.95 -21.30
C LYS A 68 -5.35 12.59 -22.32
N ASP A 69 -6.48 13.30 -22.25
CA ASP A 69 -7.59 13.17 -23.19
C ASP A 69 -7.31 13.94 -24.49
N PRO A 70 -7.29 13.26 -25.66
CA PRO A 70 -7.09 13.92 -26.96
C PRO A 70 -8.12 15.00 -27.27
N GLN A 71 -9.39 14.83 -26.86
CA GLN A 71 -10.45 15.80 -27.13
C GLN A 71 -10.18 17.12 -26.39
N ARG A 72 -9.81 17.03 -25.11
CA ARG A 72 -9.47 18.21 -24.30
C ARG A 72 -8.21 18.91 -24.80
N ARG A 73 -7.28 18.17 -25.42
CA ARG A 73 -6.10 18.75 -26.08
C ARG A 73 -6.47 19.54 -27.32
N LEU A 74 -7.41 19.04 -28.13
CA LEU A 74 -7.90 19.75 -29.30
C LEU A 74 -8.62 21.04 -28.90
N VAL A 75 -9.53 20.96 -27.92
CA VAL A 75 -10.21 22.15 -27.36
C VAL A 75 -9.20 23.19 -26.86
N TYR A 76 -8.16 22.75 -26.14
CA TYR A 76 -7.10 23.66 -25.68
C TYR A 76 -6.37 24.36 -26.84
N LYS A 77 -6.06 23.64 -27.92
CA LYS A 77 -5.40 24.22 -29.10
C LYS A 77 -6.29 25.26 -29.79
N ASN A 78 -7.57 24.93 -29.99
CA ASN A 78 -8.52 25.83 -30.63
C ASN A 78 -8.67 27.13 -29.84
N ILE A 79 -8.81 27.04 -28.50
CA ILE A 79 -8.90 28.24 -27.64
C ILE A 79 -7.65 29.12 -27.75
N VAL A 80 -6.45 28.53 -27.85
CA VAL A 80 -5.20 29.28 -27.99
C VAL A 80 -5.12 29.96 -29.36
N GLU A 81 -5.57 29.28 -30.42
CA GLU A 81 -5.65 29.84 -31.78
C GLU A 81 -6.64 31.01 -31.83
N ASP A 82 -7.81 30.90 -31.20
CA ASP A 82 -8.83 31.96 -31.14
C ASP A 82 -8.36 33.21 -30.36
N LEU A 83 -7.37 33.06 -29.47
CA LEU A 83 -6.83 34.13 -28.63
C LEU A 83 -5.58 34.81 -29.20
N THR A 84 -5.02 34.28 -30.30
CA THR A 84 -3.77 34.77 -30.93
C THR A 84 -4.10 35.64 -32.14
#